data_AF-A0A484F4M5-F1
#
_entry.id   AF-A0A484F4M5-F1
#
_cell.length_a   1.000
_cell.length_b   1.000
_cell.length_c   1.000
_cell.angle_alpha   90.00
_cell.angle_beta   90.00
_cell.angle_gamma   90.00
#
_symmetry.space_group_name_H-M   'P 1'
#
loop_
_entity.id
_entity.type
_entity.pdbx_description
1 polymer ?
#
loop_
_entity_poly.entity_id
_entity_poly.type
_entity_poly.pdbx_seq_one_letter_code
_entity_poly.pdbx_strand_id
1 'polypeptide(L)'
;MFSDFNFSDSKYALLSFSELPISYRREGEPRVFEKDEFEAAEKLLEKAVAVFNEKRSEDFVTFMAENPASNWAQTDLFIELERYYRQYFPYLNERGDRCLWINLFCRPVGDWKTHRVQVEGGGVCFFSVGFNLDTGKRFDFLVNDKK
;
A
#
# COMPACT_ATOMS: atom_id res chain seq x y z
N MET A 1 -24.09 1.04 -4.94
CA MET A 1 -24.04 0.84 -3.47
C MET A 1 -23.42 -0.53 -3.24
N PHE A 2 -22.24 -0.61 -2.62
CA PHE A 2 -21.61 -1.88 -2.26
C PHE A 2 -22.40 -2.52 -1.11
N SER A 3 -23.25 -3.50 -1.38
CA SER A 3 -23.97 -4.23 -0.31
C SER A 3 -23.24 -5.50 0.15
N ASP A 4 -22.29 -6.04 -0.63
CA ASP A 4 -21.90 -7.46 -0.44
C ASP A 4 -20.42 -7.72 -0.12
N PHE A 5 -19.58 -6.68 0.06
CA PHE A 5 -18.21 -6.87 0.55
C PHE A 5 -18.13 -6.36 1.99
N ASN A 6 -18.29 -7.28 2.95
CA ASN A 6 -18.33 -6.91 4.35
C ASN A 6 -16.89 -6.70 4.90
N PHE A 7 -16.39 -5.47 4.77
CA PHE A 7 -15.10 -5.05 5.31
C PHE A 7 -15.08 -4.92 6.86
N SER A 8 -16.22 -5.13 7.54
CA SER A 8 -16.37 -4.84 8.97
C SER A 8 -15.49 -5.71 9.88
N ASP A 9 -15.15 -6.94 9.49
CA ASP A 9 -14.23 -7.84 10.21
C ASP A 9 -12.91 -8.15 9.46
N SER A 10 -12.70 -7.52 8.30
CA SER A 10 -11.54 -7.82 7.46
C SER A 10 -10.33 -6.92 7.78
N LYS A 11 -9.15 -7.34 7.32
CA LYS A 11 -7.91 -6.54 7.31
C LYS A 11 -7.92 -5.45 6.25
N TYR A 12 -9.07 -5.15 5.66
CA TYR A 12 -9.18 -4.25 4.52
C TYR A 12 -10.20 -3.16 4.84
N ALA A 13 -9.99 -1.97 4.30
CA ALA A 13 -10.94 -0.86 4.36
C ALA A 13 -10.93 -0.11 3.03
N LEU A 14 -12.13 0.21 2.52
CA LEU A 14 -12.31 1.10 1.39
C LEU A 14 -12.62 2.50 1.94
N LEU A 15 -11.72 3.46 1.70
CA LEU A 15 -11.86 4.81 2.25
C LEU A 15 -12.39 5.78 1.19
N SER A 16 -13.05 6.83 1.69
CA SER A 16 -13.53 7.94 0.87
C SER A 16 -12.37 8.63 0.15
N PHE A 17 -12.65 9.14 -1.06
CA PHE A 17 -11.74 10.02 -1.79
C PHE A 17 -11.24 11.21 -0.94
N SER A 18 -12.05 11.72 -0.01
CA SER A 18 -11.66 12.82 0.90
C SER A 18 -10.46 12.48 1.80
N GLU A 19 -10.23 11.19 2.05
CA GLU A 19 -9.14 10.69 2.89
C GLU A 19 -7.82 10.49 2.12
N LEU A 20 -7.84 10.54 0.79
CA LEU A 20 -6.67 10.37 -0.07
C LEU A 20 -5.59 11.45 0.20
N PRO A 21 -4.27 11.17 -0.01
CA PRO A 21 -3.25 12.20 0.11
C PRO A 21 -3.56 13.46 -0.70
N ILE A 22 -3.23 14.63 -0.14
CA ILE A 22 -3.59 15.94 -0.70
C ILE A 22 -3.11 16.11 -2.15
N SER A 23 -1.91 15.60 -2.48
CA SER A 23 -1.37 15.65 -3.86
C SER A 23 -2.32 15.00 -4.86
N TYR A 24 -2.75 13.76 -4.61
CA TYR A 24 -3.65 13.05 -5.51
C TYR A 24 -5.09 13.56 -5.47
N ARG A 25 -5.53 14.17 -4.36
CA ARG A 25 -6.87 14.81 -4.28
C ARG A 25 -6.98 16.07 -5.13
N ARG A 26 -5.88 16.80 -5.33
CA ARG A 26 -5.88 18.04 -6.12
C ARG A 26 -5.99 17.76 -7.61
N GLU A 27 -5.51 16.61 -8.04
CA GLU A 27 -5.35 16.21 -9.44
C GLU A 27 -6.29 15.04 -9.82
N GLY A 28 -7.37 14.86 -9.05
CA GLY A 28 -8.22 13.70 -9.22
C GLY A 28 -9.65 13.91 -8.74
N GLU A 29 -10.46 12.91 -9.04
CA GLU A 29 -11.88 12.90 -8.76
C GLU A 29 -12.31 11.58 -8.07
N PRO A 30 -13.35 11.62 -7.21
CA PRO A 30 -13.87 10.41 -6.58
C PRO A 30 -14.42 9.42 -7.60
N ARG A 31 -14.26 8.12 -7.33
CA ARG A 31 -14.91 7.06 -8.10
C ARG A 31 -15.39 5.91 -7.23
N VAL A 32 -16.25 5.09 -7.82
CA VAL A 32 -16.66 3.78 -7.30
C VAL A 32 -15.54 2.77 -7.57
N PHE A 33 -15.31 1.83 -6.64
CA PHE A 33 -14.26 0.79 -6.76
C PHE A 33 -14.85 -0.59 -6.94
N GLU A 34 -14.91 -1.05 -8.18
CA GLU A 34 -15.65 -2.25 -8.54
C GLU A 34 -15.02 -3.52 -7.98
N LYS A 35 -15.84 -4.58 -7.82
CA LYS A 35 -15.41 -5.83 -7.18
C LYS A 35 -14.30 -6.54 -7.96
N ASP A 36 -14.36 -6.51 -9.28
CA ASP A 36 -13.35 -7.09 -10.17
C ASP A 36 -12.02 -6.32 -10.14
N GLU A 37 -12.06 -5.02 -9.84
CA GLU A 37 -10.86 -4.19 -9.64
C GLU A 37 -10.07 -4.61 -8.41
N PHE A 38 -10.71 -5.17 -7.38
CA PHE A 38 -10.04 -5.65 -6.16
C PHE A 38 -9.04 -6.77 -6.45
N GLU A 39 -9.46 -7.78 -7.22
CA GLU A 39 -8.57 -8.91 -7.55
C GLU A 39 -7.40 -8.47 -8.44
N ALA A 40 -7.66 -7.56 -9.39
CA ALA A 40 -6.62 -6.98 -10.23
C ALA A 40 -5.62 -6.16 -9.39
N ALA A 41 -6.11 -5.38 -8.43
CA ALA A 41 -5.29 -4.61 -7.52
C ALA A 41 -4.39 -5.48 -6.64
N GLU A 42 -4.92 -6.57 -6.05
CA GLU A 42 -4.11 -7.47 -5.22
C GLU A 42 -3.02 -8.16 -6.05
N LYS A 43 -3.29 -8.57 -7.31
CA LYS A 43 -2.26 -9.11 -8.21
C LYS A 43 -1.16 -8.10 -8.54
N LEU A 44 -1.52 -6.83 -8.76
CA LEU A 44 -0.56 -5.75 -8.98
C LEU A 44 0.29 -5.49 -7.73
N LEU A 45 -0.34 -5.53 -6.54
CA LEU A 45 0.31 -5.38 -5.26
C LEU A 45 1.30 -6.51 -4.97
N GLU A 46 0.91 -7.77 -5.18
CA GLU A 46 1.79 -8.93 -5.06
C GLU A 46 3.03 -8.78 -5.95
N LYS A 47 2.83 -8.42 -7.22
CA LYS A 47 3.93 -8.18 -8.16
C LYS A 47 4.85 -7.04 -7.69
N ALA A 48 4.28 -5.93 -7.23
CA ALA A 48 5.04 -4.79 -6.74
C ALA A 48 5.89 -5.14 -5.50
N VAL A 49 5.32 -5.90 -4.57
CA VAL A 49 6.02 -6.37 -3.37
C VAL A 49 7.11 -7.39 -3.71
N ALA A 50 6.86 -8.30 -4.66
CA ALA A 50 7.88 -9.24 -5.11
C ALA A 50 9.12 -8.52 -5.65
N VAL A 51 8.92 -7.51 -6.52
CA VAL A 51 10.02 -6.69 -7.06
C VAL A 51 10.74 -5.90 -5.96
N PHE A 52 10.00 -5.35 -5.00
CA PHE A 52 10.60 -4.65 -3.86
C PHE A 52 11.46 -5.58 -3.00
N ASN A 53 10.93 -6.75 -2.64
CA ASN A 53 11.62 -7.75 -1.82
C ASN A 53 12.86 -8.30 -2.53
N GLU A 54 12.77 -8.58 -3.83
CA GLU A 54 13.91 -9.03 -4.64
C GLU A 54 15.05 -8.00 -4.60
N LYS A 55 14.76 -6.73 -4.89
CA LYS A 55 15.77 -5.66 -4.82
C LYS A 55 16.37 -5.51 -3.41
N ARG A 56 15.52 -5.56 -2.38
CA ARG A 56 15.98 -5.40 -0.99
C ARG A 56 16.84 -6.57 -0.51
N SER A 57 16.69 -7.76 -1.11
CA SER A 57 17.56 -8.90 -0.82
C SER A 57 19.01 -8.64 -1.22
N GLU A 58 19.25 -8.00 -2.37
CA GLU A 58 20.59 -7.66 -2.86
C GLU A 58 21.27 -6.62 -1.96
N ASP A 59 20.55 -5.55 -1.62
CA ASP A 59 21.01 -4.50 -0.72
C ASP A 59 21.30 -5.07 0.69
N PHE A 60 20.46 -6.00 1.16
CA PHE A 60 20.59 -6.59 2.49
C PHE A 60 21.80 -7.52 2.63
N VAL A 61 22.07 -8.37 1.62
CA VAL A 61 23.27 -9.22 1.63
C VAL A 61 24.53 -8.37 1.76
N THR A 62 24.58 -7.26 1.04
CA THR A 62 25.68 -6.29 1.12
C THR A 62 25.78 -5.68 2.52
N PHE A 63 24.66 -5.17 3.07
CA PHE A 63 24.62 -4.56 4.40
C PHE A 63 25.06 -5.52 5.52
N MET A 64 24.59 -6.78 5.51
CA MET A 64 24.96 -7.77 6.54
C MET A 64 26.42 -8.19 6.45
N ALA A 65 26.99 -8.27 5.24
CA ALA A 65 28.41 -8.53 5.06
C ALA A 65 29.27 -7.41 5.67
N GLU A 66 28.81 -6.16 5.58
CA GLU A 66 29.45 -4.99 6.19
C GLU A 66 29.17 -4.85 7.69
N ASN A 67 28.07 -5.44 8.20
CA ASN A 67 27.61 -5.30 9.58
C ASN A 67 27.34 -6.67 10.25
N PRO A 68 28.37 -7.52 10.43
CA PRO A 68 28.20 -8.91 10.90
C PRO A 68 27.65 -9.05 12.34
N ALA A 69 27.64 -7.97 13.12
CA ALA A 69 27.06 -7.93 14.46
C ALA A 69 25.56 -7.53 14.48
N SER A 70 24.97 -7.21 13.33
CA SER A 70 23.55 -6.85 13.22
C SER A 70 22.65 -8.03 13.57
N ASN A 71 21.55 -7.77 14.27
CA ASN A 71 20.55 -8.75 14.69
C ASN A 71 19.20 -8.61 13.98
N TRP A 72 19.18 -7.97 12.79
CA TRP A 72 17.96 -7.74 12.03
C TRP A 72 17.27 -9.04 11.65
N ALA A 73 15.96 -9.11 11.88
CA ALA A 73 15.15 -10.24 11.46
C ALA A 73 14.70 -10.05 10.01
N GLN A 74 14.41 -11.16 9.32
CA GLN A 74 13.85 -11.14 7.96
C GLN A 74 12.59 -10.27 7.86
N THR A 75 11.78 -10.23 8.92
CA THR A 75 10.55 -9.43 8.99
C THR A 75 10.79 -7.92 9.09
N ASP A 76 12.01 -7.49 9.40
CA ASP A 76 12.39 -6.07 9.40
C ASP A 76 12.75 -5.59 7.98
N LEU A 77 12.85 -6.53 7.03
CA LEU A 77 13.44 -6.31 5.71
C LEU A 77 12.50 -6.62 4.56
N PHE A 78 11.68 -7.65 4.72
CA PHE A 78 10.81 -8.14 3.67
C PHE A 78 9.33 -7.91 4.01
N ILE A 79 8.55 -7.63 2.98
CA ILE A 79 7.12 -7.43 3.08
C ILE A 79 6.41 -8.77 2.85
N GLU A 80 5.66 -9.21 3.86
CA GLU A 80 4.79 -10.39 3.83
C GLU A 80 3.31 -9.94 3.87
N LEU A 81 2.68 -9.80 2.70
CA LEU A 81 1.37 -9.15 2.54
C LEU A 81 0.23 -9.72 3.41
N GLU A 82 0.29 -11.00 3.79
CA GLU A 82 -0.71 -11.67 4.64
C GLU A 82 -0.88 -11.01 6.02
N ARG A 83 0.18 -10.33 6.49
CA ARG A 83 0.21 -9.69 7.81
C ARG A 83 -0.34 -8.27 7.80
N TYR A 84 -0.56 -7.68 6.62
CA TYR A 84 -0.89 -6.27 6.49
C TYR A 84 -2.40 -6.03 6.52
N TYR A 85 -2.75 -4.98 7.23
CA TYR A 85 -3.99 -4.25 7.06
C TYR A 85 -3.84 -3.29 5.89
N ARG A 86 -4.92 -3.03 5.15
CA ARG A 86 -4.90 -2.24 3.93
C ARG A 86 -6.04 -1.22 3.90
N GLN A 87 -5.72 -0.01 3.45
CA GLN A 87 -6.69 1.02 3.09
C GLN A 87 -6.62 1.26 1.58
N TYR A 88 -7.74 1.09 0.89
CA TYR A 88 -7.87 1.35 -0.55
C TYR A 88 -8.52 2.70 -0.77
N PHE A 89 -7.96 3.48 -1.70
CA PHE A 89 -8.46 4.80 -2.07
C PHE A 89 -8.56 4.87 -3.61
N PRO A 90 -9.73 4.53 -4.17
CA PRO A 90 -9.98 4.60 -5.59
C PRO A 90 -10.19 6.06 -6.03
N TYR A 91 -9.63 6.43 -7.18
CA TYR A 91 -9.84 7.77 -7.76
C TYR A 91 -9.64 7.75 -9.28
N LEU A 92 -10.12 8.78 -9.97
CA LEU A 92 -9.74 9.08 -11.34
C LEU A 92 -8.64 10.13 -11.32
N ASN A 93 -7.60 9.97 -12.13
CA ASN A 93 -6.60 11.03 -12.32
C ASN A 93 -7.10 12.08 -13.35
N GLU A 94 -6.33 13.14 -13.59
CA GLU A 94 -6.68 14.21 -14.54
C GLU A 94 -6.95 13.74 -15.98
N ARG A 95 -6.46 12.55 -16.37
CA ARG A 95 -6.72 11.96 -17.70
C ARG A 95 -7.98 11.09 -17.73
N GLY A 96 -8.65 10.91 -16.59
CA GLY A 96 -9.77 9.99 -16.43
C GLY A 96 -9.34 8.52 -16.29
N ASP A 97 -8.06 8.24 -16.07
CA ASP A 97 -7.62 6.86 -15.84
C ASP A 97 -8.00 6.41 -14.42
N ARG A 98 -8.40 5.14 -14.30
CA ARG A 98 -8.69 4.49 -13.02
C ARG A 98 -7.40 4.29 -12.23
N CYS A 99 -7.33 4.94 -11.09
CA CYS A 99 -6.18 4.89 -10.19
C CYS A 99 -6.58 4.37 -8.81
N LEU A 100 -5.63 3.75 -8.14
CA LEU A 100 -5.79 3.20 -6.81
C LEU A 100 -4.56 3.53 -5.97
N TRP A 101 -4.79 4.18 -4.84
CA TRP A 101 -3.79 4.31 -3.79
C TRP A 101 -4.07 3.28 -2.71
N ILE A 102 -3.02 2.64 -2.19
CA ILE A 102 -3.14 1.67 -1.11
C ILE A 102 -2.17 2.05 0.01
N ASN A 103 -2.68 2.20 1.23
CA ASN A 103 -1.83 2.20 2.43
C ASN A 103 -1.81 0.80 3.04
N LEU A 104 -0.65 0.35 3.47
CA LEU A 104 -0.43 -0.94 4.09
C LEU A 104 0.28 -0.76 5.43
N PHE A 105 -0.22 -1.45 6.46
CA PHE A 105 0.36 -1.43 7.80
C PHE A 105 0.22 -2.75 8.56
N CYS A 106 1.22 -3.22 9.33
CA CYS A 106 1.13 -4.55 9.98
C CYS A 106 0.19 -4.62 11.19
N ARG A 107 -0.31 -3.48 11.69
CA ARG A 107 -1.17 -3.43 12.88
C ARG A 107 -2.20 -2.32 12.77
N PRO A 108 -3.41 -2.48 13.32
CA PRO A 108 -4.41 -1.41 13.36
C PRO A 108 -3.84 -0.14 13.99
N VAL A 109 -4.16 1.03 13.42
CA VAL A 109 -3.74 2.33 13.95
C VAL A 109 -4.95 3.25 14.04
N GLY A 110 -5.37 3.60 15.25
CA GLY A 110 -6.55 4.43 15.48
C GLY A 110 -7.78 3.91 14.73
N ASP A 111 -8.60 4.84 14.23
CA ASP A 111 -9.81 4.55 13.46
C ASP A 111 -9.49 4.30 11.97
N TRP A 112 -8.55 3.38 11.70
CA TRP A 112 -8.04 3.11 10.35
C TRP A 112 -9.10 2.66 9.34
N LYS A 113 -10.29 2.23 9.77
CA LYS A 113 -11.36 1.88 8.85
C LYS A 113 -12.07 3.10 8.25
N THR A 114 -11.95 4.27 8.90
CA THR A 114 -12.63 5.50 8.48
C THR A 114 -11.68 6.65 8.17
N HIS A 115 -10.47 6.65 8.76
CA HIS A 115 -9.49 7.72 8.59
C HIS A 115 -8.17 7.22 8.03
N ARG A 116 -7.58 7.97 7.09
CA ARG A 116 -6.29 7.60 6.49
C ARG A 116 -5.21 7.48 7.56
N VAL A 117 -4.56 6.32 7.61
CA VAL A 117 -3.39 6.11 8.47
C VAL A 117 -2.23 6.93 7.91
N GLN A 118 -1.68 7.79 8.77
CA GLN A 118 -0.48 8.58 8.53
C GLN A 118 0.46 8.35 9.70
N VAL A 119 1.69 7.96 9.42
CA VAL A 119 2.72 7.72 10.44
C VAL A 119 4.02 8.37 9.99
N GLU A 120 4.92 8.60 10.94
CA GLU A 120 6.29 9.02 10.67
C GLU A 120 7.22 7.85 11.04
N GLY A 121 7.83 7.24 10.02
CA GLY A 121 8.67 6.06 10.21
C GLY A 121 7.90 4.73 10.29
N GLY A 122 8.57 3.70 10.81
CA GLY A 122 8.02 2.35 10.96
C GLY A 122 8.44 1.36 9.88
N GLY A 123 9.22 1.80 8.90
CA GLY A 123 9.88 1.01 7.87
C GLY A 123 8.94 0.15 7.05
N VAL A 124 9.36 -1.07 6.71
CA VAL A 124 8.55 -2.00 5.88
C VAL A 124 7.16 -2.26 6.47
N CYS A 125 6.96 -2.01 7.76
CA CYS A 125 5.67 -2.19 8.40
C CYS A 125 4.65 -1.09 8.06
N PHE A 126 5.06 -0.01 7.42
CA PHE A 126 4.18 1.08 6.97
C PHE A 126 4.63 1.55 5.60
N PHE A 127 3.83 1.26 4.59
CA PHE A 127 4.13 1.69 3.23
C PHE A 127 2.88 2.01 2.43
N SER A 128 3.08 2.71 1.31
CA SER A 128 2.02 3.04 0.38
C SER A 128 2.45 2.77 -1.05
N VAL A 129 1.49 2.43 -1.89
CA VAL A 129 1.71 2.17 -3.32
C VAL A 129 0.55 2.70 -4.14
N GLY A 130 0.86 3.28 -5.30
CA GLY A 130 -0.11 3.72 -6.28
C GLY A 130 -0.12 2.83 -7.53
N PHE A 131 -1.29 2.62 -8.10
CA PHE A 131 -1.49 1.88 -9.35
C PHE A 131 -2.42 2.62 -10.29
N ASN A 132 -2.07 2.64 -11.57
CA ASN A 132 -3.01 2.92 -12.64
C ASN A 132 -3.57 1.57 -13.12
N LEU A 133 -4.85 1.33 -12.86
CA LEU A 133 -5.52 0.05 -13.11
C LEU A 133 -5.77 -0.20 -14.59
N ASP A 134 -5.85 0.85 -15.42
CA ASP A 134 -6.03 0.72 -16.87
C ASP A 134 -4.77 0.24 -17.57
N THR A 135 -3.61 0.71 -17.13
CA THR A 135 -2.31 0.36 -17.71
C THR A 135 -1.56 -0.73 -16.95
N GLY A 136 -2.04 -1.09 -15.75
CA GLY A 136 -1.34 -1.98 -14.82
C GLY A 136 -0.01 -1.41 -14.30
N LYS A 137 0.24 -0.11 -14.47
CA LYS A 137 1.49 0.52 -14.06
C LYS A 137 1.44 0.95 -12.61
N ARG A 138 2.48 0.61 -11.86
CA ARG A 138 2.75 1.16 -10.54
C ARG A 138 3.29 2.59 -10.65
N PHE A 139 2.82 3.48 -9.79
CA PHE A 139 3.44 4.77 -9.51
C PHE A 139 3.60 4.90 -8.00
N ASP A 140 4.76 5.38 -7.54
CA ASP A 140 5.11 5.51 -6.13
C ASP A 140 5.10 4.18 -5.34
N PHE A 141 6.19 3.91 -4.64
CA PHE A 141 6.25 2.84 -3.64
C PHE A 141 7.03 3.42 -2.48
N LEU A 142 6.31 3.88 -1.48
CA LEU A 142 6.83 4.72 -0.42
C LEU A 142 6.85 3.90 0.86
N VAL A 143 8.03 3.42 1.23
CA VAL A 143 8.26 2.82 2.55
C VAL A 143 8.59 3.94 3.51
N ASN A 144 7.90 3.95 4.65
CA ASN A 144 8.08 4.99 5.65
C ASN A 144 9.30 4.64 6.53
N ASP A 145 10.47 4.55 5.93
CA ASP A 145 11.74 4.35 6.64
C ASP A 145 12.11 5.65 7.37
N LYS A 146 12.62 5.57 8.60
CA LYS A 146 13.28 6.73 9.23
C LYS A 146 14.57 7.01 8.47
N LYS A 147 14.72 8.24 7.96
CA LYS A 147 16.00 8.75 7.43
C LYS A 147 16.98 9.01 8.57
#